data_AF-A0AAW9BGP4-F1
#
_entry.id   AF-A0AAW9BGP4-F1
#
_cell.length_a   1.000
_cell.length_b   1.000
_cell.length_c   1.000
_cell.angle_alpha   90.00
_cell.angle_beta   90.00
_cell.angle_gamma   90.00
#
_symmetry.space_group_name_H-M   'P 1'
#
loop_
_entity.id
_entity.type
_entity.pdbx_description
1 polymer ?
#
loop_
_entity_poly.entity_id
_entity_poly.type
_entity_poly.pdbx_seq_one_letter_code
_entity_poly.pdbx_strand_id
1 'polypeptide(L)'
;MNVTKKSLFGILTVWTIVLCVAFGLVLKFFVLTGNTESRLDKVDHEIKVLAQQTAVSPKIVVLDLAKVANEWKGRNDNLAIKAVETTIKFYNEKGYLVLDSASVVGDIGKYSGMVPTPEKMSQMIRQAEGK
;
A
#
# COMPACT_ATOMS: atom_id res chain seq x y z
N MET A 1 67.74 -11.77 32.49
CA MET A 1 66.31 -11.35 32.61
C MET A 1 65.67 -10.88 31.29
N ASN A 2 66.32 -11.04 30.11
CA ASN A 2 65.79 -10.57 28.82
C ASN A 2 65.12 -11.66 27.96
N VAL A 3 65.55 -12.92 28.10
CA VAL A 3 65.05 -14.05 27.28
C VAL A 3 63.64 -14.45 27.71
N THR A 4 63.37 -14.49 29.01
CA THR A 4 62.07 -14.84 29.58
C THR A 4 60.99 -13.81 29.22
N LYS A 5 61.31 -12.50 29.24
CA LYS A 5 60.38 -11.43 28.84
C LYS A 5 60.05 -11.46 27.35
N LYS A 6 61.03 -11.72 26.47
CA LYS A 6 60.80 -11.86 25.02
C LYS A 6 59.93 -13.08 24.68
N SER A 7 60.14 -14.20 25.36
CA SER A 7 59.33 -15.41 25.19
C SER A 7 57.89 -15.20 25.65
N LEU A 8 57.68 -14.55 26.81
CA LEU A 8 56.34 -14.22 27.32
C LEU A 8 55.58 -13.29 26.37
N PHE A 9 56.26 -12.29 25.80
CA PHE A 9 55.68 -11.36 24.83
C PHE A 9 55.25 -12.07 23.55
N GLY A 10 56.08 -12.98 23.02
CA GLY A 10 55.73 -13.80 21.85
C GLY A 10 54.49 -14.67 22.08
N ILE A 11 54.40 -15.31 23.23
CA ILE A 11 53.23 -16.13 23.60
C ILE A 11 51.97 -15.26 23.68
N LEU A 12 52.04 -14.08 24.31
CA LEU A 12 50.92 -13.16 24.42
C LEU A 12 50.43 -12.69 23.04
N THR A 13 51.36 -12.37 22.13
CA THR A 13 51.02 -11.96 20.76
C THR A 13 50.33 -13.06 19.96
N VAL A 14 50.76 -14.31 20.10
CA VAL A 14 50.13 -15.45 19.41
C VAL A 14 48.70 -15.66 19.90
N TRP A 15 48.48 -15.65 21.22
CA TRP A 15 47.13 -15.75 21.78
C TRP A 15 46.22 -14.60 21.36
N THR A 16 46.76 -13.38 21.27
CA THR A 16 46.01 -12.20 20.79
C THR A 16 45.57 -12.38 19.34
N ILE A 17 46.47 -12.86 18.46
CA ILE A 17 46.15 -13.13 17.06
C ILE A 17 45.07 -14.23 16.95
N VAL A 18 45.20 -15.31 17.73
CA VAL A 18 44.20 -16.39 17.76
C VAL A 18 42.83 -15.87 18.19
N LEU A 19 42.77 -15.02 19.22
CA LEU A 19 41.55 -14.37 19.69
C LEU A 19 40.92 -13.46 18.63
N CYS A 20 41.73 -12.66 17.94
CA CYS A 20 41.26 -11.81 16.86
C CYS A 20 40.69 -12.61 15.68
N VAL A 21 41.33 -13.73 15.30
CA VAL A 21 40.85 -14.61 14.22
C VAL A 21 39.55 -15.30 14.64
N ALA A 22 39.47 -15.82 15.87
CA ALA A 22 38.25 -16.43 16.40
C ALA A 22 37.09 -15.42 16.45
N PHE A 23 37.34 -14.19 16.90
CA PHE A 23 36.35 -13.12 16.92
C PHE A 23 35.88 -12.73 15.52
N GLY A 24 36.80 -12.65 14.55
CA GLY A 24 36.46 -12.41 13.15
C GLY A 24 35.57 -13.50 12.53
N LEU A 25 35.83 -14.77 12.88
CA LEU A 25 35.00 -15.89 12.44
C LEU A 25 33.61 -15.87 13.08
N VAL A 26 33.51 -15.53 14.37
CA VAL A 26 32.23 -15.38 15.07
C VAL A 26 31.42 -14.22 14.47
N LEU A 27 32.06 -13.08 14.20
CA LEU A 27 31.40 -11.95 13.51
C LEU A 27 30.92 -12.35 12.13
N LYS A 28 31.75 -13.04 11.34
CA LYS A 28 31.36 -13.51 10.00
C LYS A 28 30.18 -14.48 10.08
N PHE A 29 30.19 -15.41 11.04
CA PHE A 29 29.09 -16.34 11.26
C PHE A 29 27.80 -15.64 11.74
N PHE A 30 27.88 -14.69 12.66
CA PHE A 30 26.68 -13.96 13.12
C PHE A 30 26.10 -13.01 12.07
N VAL A 31 26.96 -12.36 11.29
CA VAL A 31 26.54 -11.38 10.27
C VAL A 31 26.00 -12.06 9.01
N LEU A 32 26.58 -13.19 8.57
CA LEU A 32 26.11 -13.90 7.38
C LEU A 32 24.91 -14.83 7.62
N THR A 33 24.68 -15.36 8.83
CA THR A 33 23.84 -16.56 8.97
C THR A 33 22.48 -16.39 9.66
N GLY A 34 22.04 -15.19 10.09
CA GLY A 34 20.92 -15.15 11.04
C GLY A 34 19.78 -14.14 10.83
N ASN A 35 20.07 -12.85 10.66
CA ASN A 35 19.05 -11.84 11.01
C ASN A 35 18.76 -10.80 9.94
N THR A 36 19.58 -10.70 8.90
CA THR A 36 19.37 -9.67 7.87
C THR A 36 18.45 -10.19 6.78
N GLU A 37 18.75 -11.35 6.19
CA GLU A 37 17.89 -12.01 5.19
C GLU A 37 16.52 -12.36 5.78
N SER A 38 16.45 -12.92 6.98
CA SER A 38 15.18 -13.27 7.62
C SER A 38 14.29 -12.07 7.98
N ARG A 39 14.89 -10.88 8.16
CA ARG A 39 14.14 -9.61 8.35
C ARG A 39 13.70 -9.02 7.02
N LEU A 40 14.55 -9.09 5.98
CA LEU A 40 14.19 -8.68 4.62
C LEU A 40 13.07 -9.56 4.06
N ASP A 41 13.14 -10.89 4.23
CA ASP A 41 12.10 -11.83 3.81
C ASP A 41 10.78 -11.59 4.56
N LYS A 42 10.83 -11.23 5.85
CA LYS A 42 9.64 -10.85 6.62
C LYS A 42 9.04 -9.56 6.11
N VAL A 43 9.86 -8.55 5.82
CA VAL A 43 9.40 -7.27 5.27
C VAL A 43 8.81 -7.47 3.87
N ASP A 44 9.43 -8.27 3.01
CA ASP A 44 8.89 -8.61 1.69
C ASP A 44 7.59 -9.40 1.79
N HIS A 45 7.48 -10.31 2.76
CA HIS A 45 6.24 -11.04 3.01
C HIS A 45 5.12 -10.11 3.49
N GLU A 46 5.39 -9.21 4.44
CA GLU A 46 4.42 -8.22 4.92
C GLU A 46 4.02 -7.23 3.83
N ILE A 47 4.97 -6.75 3.02
CA ILE A 47 4.70 -5.90 1.84
C ILE A 47 3.84 -6.66 0.83
N LYS A 48 4.09 -7.96 0.61
CA LYS A 48 3.31 -8.79 -0.32
C LYS A 48 1.90 -9.04 0.20
N VAL A 49 1.72 -9.24 1.51
CA VAL A 49 0.40 -9.37 2.15
C VAL A 49 -0.35 -8.04 2.10
N LEU A 50 0.29 -6.91 2.38
CA LEU A 50 -0.29 -5.57 2.23
C LEU A 50 -0.67 -5.29 0.77
N ALA A 51 0.21 -5.64 -0.18
CA ALA A 51 -0.04 -5.51 -1.61
C ALA A 51 -1.23 -6.37 -2.05
N GLN A 52 -1.33 -7.62 -1.56
CA GLN A 52 -2.49 -8.49 -1.80
C GLN A 52 -3.77 -7.94 -1.17
N GLN A 53 -3.71 -7.39 0.04
CA GLN A 53 -4.86 -6.75 0.68
C GLN A 53 -5.29 -5.47 -0.06
N THR A 54 -4.36 -4.66 -0.56
CA THR A 54 -4.69 -3.51 -1.41
C THR A 54 -5.17 -3.89 -2.80
N ALA A 55 -4.78 -5.05 -3.33
CA ALA A 55 -5.29 -5.58 -4.60
C ALA A 55 -6.74 -6.11 -4.49
N VAL A 56 -7.18 -6.47 -3.29
CA VAL A 56 -8.53 -7.01 -3.00
C VAL A 56 -9.44 -5.95 -2.34
N SER A 57 -8.88 -4.86 -1.82
CA SER A 57 -9.67 -3.78 -1.21
C SER A 57 -10.42 -2.99 -2.29
N PRO A 58 -11.76 -2.92 -2.25
CA PRO A 58 -12.53 -2.15 -3.22
C PRO A 58 -12.17 -0.67 -3.10
N LYS A 59 -11.96 0.01 -4.24
CA LYS A 59 -11.64 1.44 -4.24
C LYS A 59 -12.88 2.19 -3.78
N ILE A 60 -12.84 2.92 -2.68
CA ILE A 60 -14.04 3.60 -2.17
C ILE A 60 -14.17 4.96 -2.86
N VAL A 61 -15.37 5.25 -3.37
CA VAL A 61 -15.75 6.60 -3.80
C VAL A 61 -17.01 7.02 -3.06
N VAL A 62 -16.97 8.22 -2.46
CA VAL A 62 -18.10 8.82 -1.77
C VAL A 62 -18.73 9.84 -2.70
N LEU A 63 -20.02 9.71 -2.98
CA LEU A 63 -20.77 10.59 -3.88
C LEU A 63 -22.00 11.14 -3.19
N ASP A 64 -22.36 12.37 -3.51
CA ASP A 64 -23.67 12.92 -3.16
C ASP A 64 -24.69 12.45 -4.19
N LEU A 65 -25.39 11.36 -3.87
CA LEU A 65 -26.36 10.74 -4.78
C LEU A 65 -27.61 11.62 -4.97
N ALA A 66 -27.96 12.44 -3.98
CA ALA A 66 -29.04 13.40 -4.11
C ALA A 66 -28.67 14.49 -5.12
N LYS A 67 -27.41 14.94 -5.10
CA LYS A 67 -26.89 15.86 -6.12
C LYS A 67 -26.82 15.21 -7.50
N VAL A 68 -26.38 13.95 -7.62
CA VAL A 68 -26.42 13.21 -8.90
C VAL A 68 -27.83 13.20 -9.48
N ALA A 69 -28.81 12.83 -8.64
CA ALA A 69 -30.22 12.83 -9.01
C ALA A 69 -30.69 14.21 -9.48
N ASN A 70 -30.30 15.27 -8.78
CA ASN A 70 -30.70 16.66 -9.09
C ASN A 70 -30.04 17.23 -10.34
N GLU A 71 -28.75 16.98 -10.56
CA GLU A 71 -28.00 17.45 -11.76
C GLU A 71 -28.57 16.85 -13.05
N TRP A 72 -29.20 15.68 -12.94
CA TRP A 72 -29.87 15.02 -14.07
C TRP A 72 -31.35 15.38 -14.16
N LYS A 73 -31.89 16.13 -13.20
CA LYS A 73 -33.32 16.39 -13.09
C LYS A 73 -33.73 17.72 -13.71
N GLY A 74 -34.37 17.61 -14.87
CA GLY A 74 -35.60 18.34 -15.16
C GLY A 74 -36.82 17.53 -14.68
N ARG A 75 -37.26 17.73 -13.42
CA ARG A 75 -38.53 17.27 -12.80
C ARG A 75 -39.01 15.80 -12.88
N ASN A 76 -38.31 14.83 -13.49
CA ASN A 76 -38.78 13.43 -13.58
C ASN A 76 -38.04 12.49 -12.60
N ASP A 77 -38.76 11.87 -11.67
CA ASP A 77 -38.20 10.94 -10.66
C ASP A 77 -37.55 9.70 -11.29
N ASN A 78 -38.10 9.22 -12.41
CA ASN A 78 -37.58 8.04 -13.09
C ASN A 78 -36.24 8.32 -13.79
N LEU A 79 -36.01 9.57 -14.22
CA LEU A 79 -34.71 10.00 -14.76
C LEU A 79 -33.67 10.16 -13.66
N ALA A 80 -34.08 10.67 -12.49
CA ALA A 80 -33.20 10.79 -11.33
C ALA A 80 -32.72 9.42 -10.81
N ILE A 81 -33.61 8.41 -10.79
CA ILE A 81 -33.23 7.04 -10.41
C ILE A 81 -32.22 6.47 -11.41
N LYS A 82 -32.51 6.58 -12.72
CA LYS A 82 -31.60 6.12 -13.77
C LYS A 82 -30.24 6.83 -13.75
N ALA A 83 -30.21 8.11 -13.35
CA ALA A 83 -28.97 8.86 -13.20
C ALA A 83 -28.07 8.28 -12.12
N VAL A 84 -28.66 8.00 -10.96
CA VAL A 84 -27.96 7.38 -9.83
C VAL A 84 -27.49 5.98 -10.22
N GLU A 85 -28.35 5.15 -10.81
CA GLU A 85 -28.00 3.80 -11.28
C GLU A 85 -26.85 3.81 -12.30
N THR A 86 -26.91 4.71 -13.28
CA THR A 86 -25.87 4.85 -14.31
C THR A 86 -24.54 5.28 -13.69
N THR A 87 -24.60 6.20 -12.71
CA THR A 87 -23.41 6.65 -11.99
C THR A 87 -22.79 5.54 -11.14
N ILE A 88 -23.62 4.80 -10.40
CA ILE A 88 -23.15 3.64 -9.63
C ILE A 88 -22.54 2.59 -10.56
N LYS A 89 -23.20 2.28 -11.68
CA LYS A 89 -22.71 1.30 -12.66
C LYS A 89 -21.34 1.70 -13.21
N PHE A 90 -21.16 2.96 -13.61
CA PHE A 90 -19.88 3.47 -14.13
C PHE A 90 -18.73 3.32 -13.13
N TYR A 91 -18.96 3.63 -11.86
CA TYR A 91 -17.94 3.49 -10.81
C TYR A 91 -17.67 2.03 -10.46
N ASN A 92 -18.71 1.19 -10.40
CA ASN A 92 -18.58 -0.24 -10.15
C ASN A 92 -17.77 -0.94 -11.26
N GLU A 93 -18.00 -0.60 -12.53
CA GLU A 93 -17.23 -1.13 -13.67
C GLU A 93 -15.75 -0.78 -13.59
N LYS A 94 -15.39 0.31 -12.88
CA LYS A 94 -14.01 0.73 -12.62
C LYS A 94 -13.42 0.15 -11.33
N GLY A 95 -14.15 -0.75 -10.67
CA GLY A 95 -13.76 -1.39 -9.42
C GLY A 95 -13.92 -0.49 -8.19
N TYR A 96 -14.77 0.54 -8.26
CA TYR A 96 -15.09 1.39 -7.12
C TYR A 96 -16.36 0.92 -6.41
N LEU A 97 -16.34 0.95 -5.08
CA LEU A 97 -17.53 0.87 -4.23
C LEU A 97 -18.05 2.28 -4.00
N VAL A 98 -19.30 2.54 -4.42
CA VAL A 98 -19.96 3.83 -4.22
C VAL A 98 -20.64 3.87 -2.86
N LEU A 99 -20.32 4.89 -2.06
CA LEU A 99 -20.99 5.21 -0.81
C LEU A 99 -21.71 6.56 -0.93
N ASP A 100 -22.92 6.65 -0.39
CA ASP A 100 -23.62 7.92 -0.27
C ASP A 100 -22.96 8.77 0.82
N SER A 101 -22.63 10.01 0.48
CA SER A 101 -22.12 11.01 1.42
C SER A 101 -22.99 11.18 2.67
N ALA A 102 -24.31 11.04 2.54
CA ALA A 102 -25.23 11.13 3.68
C ALA A 102 -25.12 9.94 4.65
N SER A 103 -24.52 8.83 4.21
CA SER A 103 -24.32 7.62 5.01
C SER A 103 -22.92 7.52 5.64
N VAL A 104 -22.02 8.48 5.36
CA VAL A 104 -20.64 8.46 5.86
C VAL A 104 -20.46 9.48 6.98
N VAL A 105 -19.99 9.02 8.14
CA VAL A 105 -19.68 9.88 9.29
C VAL A 105 -18.17 10.13 9.32
N GLY A 106 -17.75 11.38 9.12
CA GLY A 106 -16.34 11.81 9.17
C GLY A 106 -15.90 12.60 7.94
N ASP A 107 -14.60 12.87 7.83
CA ASP A 107 -14.03 13.58 6.68
C ASP A 107 -13.93 12.67 5.44
N ILE A 108 -14.60 13.09 4.36
CA ILE A 108 -14.71 12.37 3.09
C ILE A 108 -13.70 12.85 2.04
N GLY A 109 -12.87 13.86 2.32
CA GLY A 109 -12.10 14.60 1.32
C GLY A 109 -11.30 13.74 0.34
N LYS A 110 -10.57 12.73 0.83
CA LYS A 110 -9.76 11.83 -0.01
C LYS A 110 -10.54 10.76 -0.78
N TYR A 111 -11.82 10.57 -0.46
CA TYR A 111 -12.71 9.60 -1.09
C TYR A 111 -13.81 10.27 -1.93
N SER A 112 -13.92 11.60 -1.88
CA SER A 112 -14.94 12.35 -2.61
C SER A 112 -14.78 12.16 -4.12
N GLY A 113 -15.79 11.56 -4.74
CA GLY A 113 -15.87 11.45 -6.19
C GLY A 113 -16.51 12.66 -6.84
N MET A 114 -16.40 12.73 -8.16
CA MET A 114 -17.11 13.75 -8.93
C MET A 114 -18.56 13.34 -9.13
N VAL A 115 -19.49 14.26 -8.92
CA VAL A 115 -20.89 14.14 -9.36
C VAL A 115 -20.96 14.58 -10.83
N PRO A 116 -21.18 13.66 -11.80
CA PRO A 116 -21.20 14.02 -13.22
C PRO A 116 -22.57 14.57 -13.63
N THR A 117 -22.60 15.58 -14.51
CA THR A 117 -23.82 15.98 -15.23
C THR A 117 -24.13 14.96 -16.34
N PRO A 118 -25.35 14.93 -16.90
CA PRO A 118 -25.70 14.01 -18.00
C PRO A 118 -24.73 14.09 -19.19
N GLU A 119 -24.36 15.30 -19.60
CA GLU A 119 -23.45 15.55 -20.72
C GLU A 119 -22.07 15.00 -20.39
N LYS A 120 -21.57 15.29 -19.19
CA LYS A 120 -20.26 14.84 -18.74
C LYS A 120 -20.22 13.33 -18.58
N MET A 121 -21.28 12.71 -18.09
CA MET A 121 -21.39 11.25 -18.01
C MET A 121 -21.36 10.61 -19.40
N SER A 122 -22.09 11.16 -20.36
CA SER A 122 -22.08 10.65 -21.75
C SER A 122 -20.68 10.71 -22.37
N GLN A 123 -19.90 11.75 -22.06
CA GLN A 123 -18.50 11.87 -22.48
C GLN A 123 -17.61 10.85 -21.76
N MET A 124 -17.79 10.66 -20.46
CA MET A 124 -17.01 9.72 -19.65
C MET A 124 -17.26 8.26 -20.04
N ILE A 125 -18.50 7.91 -20.41
CA ILE A 125 -18.87 6.58 -20.93
C ILE A 125 -18.26 6.37 -22.31
N ARG A 126 -18.39 7.35 -23.23
CA ARG A 126 -17.78 7.26 -24.57
C ARG A 126 -16.26 7.10 -24.51
N GLN A 127 -15.59 7.81 -23.61
CA GLN A 127 -14.15 7.65 -23.36
C GLN A 127 -13.78 6.28 -22.76
N ALA A 128 -14.71 5.62 -22.06
CA ALA A 128 -14.49 4.30 -21.48
C ALA A 128 -14.79 3.15 -22.47
N GLU A 129 -15.75 3.33 -23.38
CA GLU A 129 -16.25 2.29 -24.30
C GLU A 129 -15.45 2.16 -25.61
N GLY A 130 -14.58 3.11 -25.96
CA GLY A 130 -13.63 2.88 -27.05
C GLY A 130 -12.79 4.08 -27.47
N LYS A 131 -11.61 3.78 -28.01
CA LYS A 131 -10.80 4.59 -28.94
C LYS A 131 -10.35 5.98 -28.48
#